data_AF-A0A7G7VI75-F1
#
_entry.id   AF-A0A7G7VI75-F1
#
_cell.length_a   1.000
_cell.length_b   1.000
_cell.length_c   1.000
_cell.angle_alpha   90.00
_cell.angle_beta   90.00
_cell.angle_gamma   90.00
#
_symmetry.space_group_name_H-M   'P 1'
#
loop_
_entity.id
_entity.type
_entity.pdbx_description
1 polymer ?
#
loop_
_entity_poly.entity_id
_entity_poly.type
_entity_poly.pdbx_seq_one_letter_code
_entity_poly.pdbx_strand_id
1 'polypeptide(L)'
;MKEFILMEVTAETIRDYGISRNEVEWCRIGNRRVQAVKVLATYEVFTFYKRSVLREQQQECRAKYSCIYKNRKNMCDHNCESCTHPVYRESWVGVVKEEIFISESLETTCIKRLLIEALITEVNKLAPMDQLLLKLIGEAVSEREIARIMGGRSKTAIHKRKEKLFVMLRKKLENTVTIKPRSVCTLVKGGKQNVS
;
A
#
# COMPACT_ATOMS: atom_id res chain seq x y z
N MET A 1 21.02 -9.16 20.35
CA MET A 1 21.12 -9.04 18.87
C MET A 1 22.27 -8.09 18.56
N LYS A 2 23.12 -8.40 17.57
CA LYS A 2 24.15 -7.48 17.11
C LYS A 2 23.56 -6.63 15.99
N GLU A 3 23.54 -5.32 16.16
CA GLU A 3 23.06 -4.38 15.14
C GLU A 3 24.24 -3.79 14.37
N PHE A 4 24.06 -3.63 13.07
CA PHE A 4 25.09 -3.12 12.17
C PHE A 4 24.60 -1.87 11.47
N ILE A 5 25.39 -0.81 11.52
CA ILE A 5 25.20 0.40 10.73
C ILE A 5 25.97 0.25 9.42
N LEU A 6 25.34 0.65 8.32
CA LEU A 6 26.03 0.80 7.04
C LEU A 6 26.69 2.17 7.02
N MET A 7 28.01 2.21 7.07
CA MET A 7 28.77 3.46 6.96
C MET A 7 29.18 3.64 5.51
N GLU A 8 28.78 4.75 4.89
CA GLU A 8 29.23 5.13 3.55
C GLU A 8 30.73 5.38 3.55
N VAL A 9 31.43 4.79 2.57
CA VAL A 9 32.87 4.93 2.40
C VAL A 9 33.20 5.47 1.02
N THR A 10 34.07 6.47 0.98
CA THR A 10 34.73 6.99 -0.22
C THR A 10 36.16 6.46 -0.30
N ALA A 11 36.80 6.63 -1.46
CA ALA A 11 38.20 6.24 -1.64
C ALA A 11 39.16 6.93 -0.66
N GLU A 12 38.82 8.12 -0.19
CA GLU A 12 39.53 8.85 0.87
C GLU A 12 39.38 8.15 2.21
N THR A 13 38.13 7.90 2.64
CA THR A 13 37.89 7.22 3.93
C THR A 13 38.49 5.81 3.98
N ILE A 14 38.55 5.08 2.85
CA ILE A 14 39.17 3.76 2.80
C ILE A 14 40.66 3.86 3.12
N ARG A 15 41.35 4.90 2.62
CA ARG A 15 42.77 5.14 2.91
C ARG A 15 42.97 5.59 4.36
N ASP A 16 42.17 6.54 4.81
CA ASP A 16 42.35 7.18 6.12
C ASP A 16 42.07 6.22 7.29
N TYR A 17 41.05 5.37 7.14
CA TYR A 17 40.67 4.39 8.17
C TYR A 17 41.27 2.99 7.94
N GLY A 18 42.12 2.82 6.91
CA GLY A 18 42.78 1.53 6.62
C GLY A 18 41.79 0.38 6.34
N ILE A 19 40.63 0.69 5.77
CA ILE A 19 39.55 -0.27 5.56
C ILE A 19 39.93 -1.25 4.45
N SER A 20 39.76 -2.54 4.69
CA SER A 20 39.99 -3.55 3.66
C SER A 20 38.96 -3.41 2.54
N ARG A 21 39.42 -3.34 1.28
CA ARG A 21 38.51 -3.29 0.11
C ARG A 21 37.59 -4.51 0.03
N ASN A 22 37.98 -5.63 0.63
CA ASN A 22 37.16 -6.85 0.66
C ASN A 22 35.93 -6.72 1.58
N GLU A 23 35.96 -5.78 2.53
CA GLU A 23 34.84 -5.52 3.46
C GLU A 23 33.86 -4.46 2.92
N VAL A 24 34.21 -3.82 1.80
CA VAL A 24 33.40 -2.78 1.16
C VAL A 24 32.42 -3.44 0.19
N GLU A 25 31.13 -3.30 0.47
CA GLU A 25 30.05 -3.83 -0.37
C GLU A 25 29.18 -2.70 -0.92
N TRP A 26 28.68 -2.87 -2.14
CA TRP A 26 27.64 -1.98 -2.67
C TRP A 26 26.33 -2.24 -1.93
N CYS A 27 25.92 -1.25 -1.15
CA CYS A 27 24.74 -1.32 -0.32
C CYS A 27 23.76 -0.20 -0.65
N ARG A 28 22.53 -0.37 -0.19
CA ARG A 28 21.48 0.64 -0.34
C ARG A 28 21.26 1.32 1.00
N ILE A 29 21.67 2.59 1.11
CA ILE A 29 21.39 3.44 2.29
C ILE A 29 20.18 4.32 1.94
N GLY A 30 19.01 3.85 2.37
CA GLY A 30 17.67 4.32 1.97
C GLY A 30 17.48 4.42 0.44
N ASN A 31 17.45 5.62 -0.15
CA ASN A 31 17.20 5.80 -1.59
C ASN A 31 18.46 5.84 -2.47
N ARG A 32 19.65 5.83 -1.88
CA ARG A 32 20.93 5.92 -2.61
C ARG A 32 21.64 4.56 -2.64
N ARG A 33 22.33 4.25 -3.75
CA ARG A 33 23.30 3.15 -3.81
C ARG A 33 24.69 3.71 -3.54
N VAL A 34 25.35 3.19 -2.52
CA VAL A 34 26.64 3.67 -2.03
C VAL A 34 27.54 2.48 -1.69
N GLN A 35 28.86 2.70 -1.71
CA GLN A 35 29.81 1.75 -1.14
C GLN A 35 29.78 1.92 0.37
N ALA A 36 29.61 0.82 1.10
CA ALA A 36 29.50 0.87 2.55
C ALA A 36 30.16 -0.33 3.24
N VAL A 37 30.52 -0.12 4.50
CA VAL A 37 31.03 -1.14 5.41
C VAL A 37 30.04 -1.34 6.55
N LYS A 38 29.92 -2.58 7.04
CA LYS A 38 29.06 -2.93 8.19
C LYS A 38 29.83 -2.69 9.48
N VAL A 39 29.43 -1.67 10.24
CA VAL A 39 30.01 -1.32 11.53
C VAL A 39 29.10 -1.80 12.65
N LEU A 40 29.65 -2.53 13.62
CA LEU A 40 28.92 -2.94 14.82
C LEU A 40 28.52 -1.70 15.63
N ALA A 41 27.24 -1.63 15.99
CA ALA A 41 26.69 -0.52 16.75
C ALA A 41 25.87 -1.00 17.95
N THR A 42 25.80 -0.14 18.97
CA THR A 42 24.82 -0.29 20.05
C THR A 42 23.44 0.14 19.54
N TYR A 43 22.39 -0.34 20.21
CA TYR A 43 21.01 -0.05 19.83
C TYR A 43 20.69 1.44 19.77
N GLU A 44 21.20 2.21 20.72
CA GLU A 44 20.99 3.67 20.77
C GLU A 44 21.64 4.37 19.57
N VAL A 45 22.88 3.99 19.22
CA VAL A 45 23.61 4.56 18.09
C VAL A 45 22.96 4.16 16.77
N PHE A 46 22.53 2.90 16.65
CA PHE A 46 21.85 2.39 15.47
C PHE A 46 20.50 3.07 15.22
N THR A 47 19.68 3.21 16.26
CA THR A 47 18.38 3.87 16.16
C THR A 47 18.54 5.36 15.86
N PHE A 48 19.49 6.04 16.49
CA PHE A 48 19.80 7.43 16.20
C PHE A 48 20.24 7.63 14.74
N TYR A 49 21.16 6.80 14.25
CA TYR A 49 21.63 6.83 12.87
C TYR A 49 20.50 6.57 11.86
N LYS A 50 19.64 5.58 12.10
CA LYS A 50 18.48 5.33 11.24
C LYS A 50 17.55 6.54 11.19
N ARG A 51 17.30 7.18 12.34
CA ARG A 51 16.47 8.39 12.44
C ARG A 51 17.09 9.55 11.70
N SER A 52 18.41 9.75 11.73
CA SER A 52 19.07 10.82 10.97
C SER A 52 18.94 10.60 9.46
N VAL A 53 19.28 9.41 8.96
CA VAL A 53 19.16 9.06 7.54
C VAL A 53 17.71 9.22 7.04
N LEU A 54 16.74 8.78 7.85
CA LEU A 54 15.32 8.93 7.52
C LEU A 54 14.91 10.41 7.47
N ARG A 55 15.36 11.24 8.42
CA ARG A 55 15.06 12.68 8.42
C ARG A 55 15.60 13.37 7.17
N GLU A 56 16.84 13.08 6.78
CA GLU A 56 17.46 13.64 5.57
C GLU A 56 16.69 13.23 4.32
N GLN A 57 16.33 11.95 4.18
CA GLN A 57 15.55 11.48 3.04
C GLN A 57 14.12 12.03 3.01
N GLN A 58 13.49 12.18 4.18
CA GLN A 58 12.21 12.86 4.27
C GLN A 58 12.33 14.33 3.85
N GLN A 59 13.44 15.00 4.18
CA GLN A 59 13.71 16.36 3.74
C GLN A 59 13.95 16.45 2.23
N GLU A 60 14.72 15.54 1.63
CA GLU A 60 14.90 15.45 0.18
C GLU A 60 13.58 15.17 -0.54
N CYS A 61 12.75 14.28 0.00
CA CYS A 61 11.41 13.99 -0.55
C CYS A 61 10.47 15.20 -0.39
N ARG A 62 10.55 15.94 0.72
CA ARG A 62 9.82 17.20 0.92
C ARG A 62 10.28 18.29 -0.04
N ALA A 63 11.58 18.37 -0.33
CA ALA A 63 12.16 19.34 -1.25
C ALA A 63 11.76 19.07 -2.71
N LYS A 64 11.47 17.81 -3.06
CA LYS A 64 10.91 17.42 -4.36
C LYS A 64 9.40 17.67 -4.43
N TYR A 65 8.98 18.93 -4.36
CA TYR A 65 7.66 19.33 -4.82
C TYR A 65 7.61 19.19 -6.35
N SER A 66 6.96 18.15 -6.88
CA SER A 66 6.68 18.08 -8.31
C SER A 66 5.24 18.51 -8.55
N CYS A 67 5.06 19.58 -9.31
CA CYS A 67 3.74 19.96 -9.83
C CYS A 67 3.13 18.75 -10.57
N ILE A 68 1.88 18.39 -10.26
CA ILE A 68 1.16 17.28 -10.92
C ILE A 68 1.02 17.49 -12.44
N TYR A 69 1.14 18.74 -12.87
CA TYR A 69 1.05 19.17 -14.26
C TYR A 69 2.42 19.36 -14.91
N LYS A 70 3.53 19.11 -14.22
CA LYS A 70 4.91 19.30 -14.74
C LYS A 70 5.17 18.58 -16.07
N ASN A 71 4.48 17.46 -16.31
CA ASN A 71 4.59 16.68 -17.55
C ASN A 71 3.35 16.81 -18.46
N ARG A 72 2.40 17.71 -18.16
CA ARG A 72 1.20 17.93 -18.96
C ARG A 72 1.29 19.29 -19.67
N LYS A 73 1.29 19.28 -21.00
CA LYS A 73 1.26 20.50 -21.80
C LYS A 73 -0.02 21.29 -21.51
N ASN A 74 0.11 22.62 -21.38
CA ASN A 74 -0.98 23.60 -21.32
C ASN A 74 -1.91 23.52 -20.09
N MET A 75 -1.49 22.87 -18.99
CA MET A 75 -2.26 22.79 -17.73
C MET A 75 -1.59 23.48 -16.54
N CYS A 76 -0.38 24.00 -16.70
CA CYS A 76 0.27 24.91 -15.76
C CYS A 76 1.30 25.78 -16.48
N ASP A 77 1.62 26.94 -15.92
CA ASP A 77 2.63 27.87 -16.47
C ASP A 77 4.08 27.40 -16.25
N HIS A 78 4.28 26.17 -15.79
CA HIS A 78 5.57 25.52 -15.50
C HIS A 78 6.46 26.25 -14.47
N ASN A 79 6.03 27.39 -13.96
CA ASN A 79 6.65 28.08 -12.83
C ASN A 79 6.19 27.43 -11.50
N CYS A 80 6.90 26.38 -11.07
CA CYS A 80 6.52 25.60 -9.89
C CYS A 80 6.77 26.33 -8.55
N GLU A 81 7.57 27.40 -8.54
CA GLU A 81 7.86 28.18 -7.32
C GLU A 81 6.70 29.10 -6.93
N SER A 82 5.94 29.59 -7.91
CA SER A 82 4.78 30.47 -7.70
C SER A 82 3.44 29.81 -8.09
N CYS A 83 3.42 28.48 -8.28
CA CYS A 83 2.25 27.78 -8.78
C CYS A 83 1.17 27.64 -7.70
N THR A 84 -0.05 28.10 -8.00
CA THR A 84 -1.22 27.96 -7.11
C THR A 84 -1.92 26.61 -7.23
N HIS A 85 -1.53 25.77 -8.21
CA HIS A 85 -2.12 24.45 -8.39
C HIS A 85 -1.68 23.48 -7.28
N PRO A 86 -2.54 22.53 -6.87
CA PRO A 86 -2.21 21.54 -5.86
C PRO A 86 -0.98 20.72 -6.29
N VAL A 87 0.11 20.87 -5.54
CA VAL A 87 1.28 19.99 -5.60
C VAL A 87 0.97 18.72 -4.83
N TYR A 88 1.10 17.56 -5.48
CA TYR A 88 1.17 16.32 -4.71
C TYR A 88 2.57 16.21 -4.13
N ARG A 89 2.66 16.07 -2.82
CA ARG A 89 3.88 15.54 -2.19
C ARG A 89 3.96 14.08 -2.63
N GLU A 90 4.96 13.67 -3.41
CA GLU A 90 5.30 12.25 -3.52
C GLU A 90 5.68 11.75 -2.12
N SER A 91 4.69 11.36 -1.32
CA SER A 91 4.87 10.88 0.04
C SER A 91 4.33 9.47 0.15
N TRP A 92 5.14 8.53 -0.34
CA TRP A 92 5.19 7.18 0.21
C TRP A 92 6.35 6.99 1.21
N VAL A 93 7.03 8.07 1.61
CA VAL A 93 8.14 8.02 2.59
C VAL A 93 7.74 8.63 3.96
N GLY A 94 6.53 9.21 4.07
CA GLY A 94 6.00 9.80 5.30
C GLY A 94 5.04 8.89 6.10
N VAL A 95 4.61 7.74 5.55
CA VAL A 95 3.71 6.77 6.21
C VAL A 95 4.51 5.57 6.73
N VAL A 96 5.72 5.81 7.21
CA VAL A 96 6.38 4.88 8.14
C VAL A 96 6.74 5.69 9.37
N LYS A 97 5.71 6.23 10.03
CA LYS A 97 5.77 6.34 11.48
C LYS A 97 5.52 4.92 11.98
N GLU A 98 6.55 4.38 12.63
CA GLU A 98 6.39 3.69 13.91
C GLU A 98 5.20 2.75 13.93
N GLU A 99 5.44 1.47 13.59
CA GLU A 99 4.49 0.35 13.72
C GLU A 99 3.07 0.83 14.00
N ILE A 100 2.39 1.37 12.97
CA ILE A 100 0.96 1.50 13.07
C ILE A 100 0.51 0.03 13.00
N PHE A 101 0.53 -0.63 14.15
CA PHE A 101 -0.51 -1.55 14.51
C PHE A 101 -1.77 -0.71 14.32
N ILE A 102 -2.27 -0.67 13.08
CA ILE A 102 -3.66 -0.41 12.85
C ILE A 102 -4.24 -1.60 13.59
N SER A 103 -4.55 -1.42 14.87
CA SER A 103 -5.50 -2.26 15.55
C SER A 103 -6.75 -2.04 14.75
N GLU A 104 -6.90 -2.80 13.67
CA GLU A 104 -8.16 -2.92 12.99
C GLU A 104 -9.13 -3.28 14.10
N SER A 105 -10.09 -2.40 14.35
CA SER A 105 -11.07 -2.64 15.39
C SER A 105 -11.66 -4.02 15.15
N LEU A 106 -12.06 -4.70 16.23
CA LEU A 106 -12.70 -6.01 16.12
C LEU A 106 -13.85 -5.96 15.10
N GLU A 107 -14.60 -4.85 15.09
CA GLU A 107 -15.65 -4.57 14.11
C GLU A 107 -15.12 -4.61 12.67
N THR A 108 -14.04 -3.90 12.35
CA THR A 108 -13.46 -3.92 10.98
C THR A 108 -12.96 -5.30 10.58
N THR A 109 -12.35 -6.05 11.50
CA THR A 109 -11.87 -7.42 11.25
C THR A 109 -13.05 -8.36 10.98
N CYS A 110 -14.12 -8.27 11.79
CA CYS A 110 -15.35 -9.02 11.62
C CYS A 110 -16.05 -8.68 10.30
N ILE A 111 -16.17 -7.39 9.94
CA ILE A 111 -16.77 -6.94 8.68
C ILE A 111 -15.98 -7.51 7.49
N LYS A 112 -14.65 -7.42 7.50
CA LYS A 112 -13.81 -7.99 6.44
C LYS A 112 -14.01 -9.49 6.29
N ARG A 113 -14.05 -10.22 7.41
CA ARG A 113 -14.30 -11.67 7.40
C ARG A 113 -15.65 -12.00 6.78
N LEU A 114 -16.71 -11.32 7.19
CA LEU A 114 -18.05 -11.50 6.63
C LEU A 114 -18.10 -11.17 5.13
N LEU A 115 -17.42 -10.10 4.69
CA LEU A 115 -17.32 -9.74 3.28
C LEU A 115 -16.56 -10.78 2.45
N ILE A 116 -15.49 -11.36 3.00
CA ILE A 116 -14.73 -12.44 2.35
C ILE A 116 -15.60 -13.69 2.22
N GLU A 117 -16.32 -14.09 3.28
CA GLU A 117 -17.23 -15.24 3.25
C GLU A 117 -18.36 -15.06 2.22
N ALA A 118 -18.93 -13.85 2.14
CA ALA A 118 -19.92 -13.49 1.13
C ALA A 118 -19.33 -13.55 -0.30
N LEU A 119 -18.12 -13.01 -0.50
CA LEU A 119 -17.43 -13.06 -1.80
C LEU A 119 -17.15 -14.50 -2.22
N ILE A 120 -16.63 -15.36 -1.33
CA ILE A 120 -16.37 -16.77 -1.61
C ILE A 120 -17.67 -17.46 -2.05
N THR A 121 -18.76 -17.22 -1.33
CA THR A 121 -20.08 -17.77 -1.64
C THR A 121 -20.54 -17.37 -3.05
N GLU A 122 -20.37 -16.09 -3.42
CA GLU A 122 -20.76 -15.62 -4.76
C GLU A 122 -19.83 -16.10 -5.87
N VAL A 123 -18.53 -16.25 -5.60
CA VAL A 123 -17.57 -16.80 -6.55
C VAL A 123 -17.86 -18.27 -6.83
N ASN A 124 -18.22 -19.06 -5.80
CA ASN A 124 -18.58 -20.47 -5.96
C ASN A 124 -19.84 -20.69 -6.82
N LYS A 125 -20.69 -19.68 -6.99
CA LYS A 125 -21.86 -19.73 -7.89
C LYS A 125 -21.50 -19.45 -9.36
N LEU A 126 -20.29 -19.00 -9.65
CA LEU A 126 -19.86 -18.68 -11.01
C LEU A 126 -19.47 -19.94 -11.79
N ALA A 127 -19.42 -19.83 -13.12
CA ALA A 127 -18.95 -20.92 -13.96
C ALA A 127 -17.49 -21.28 -13.64
N PRO A 128 -17.05 -22.55 -13.78
CA PRO A 128 -15.70 -22.99 -13.43
C PRO A 128 -14.59 -22.17 -14.11
N MET A 129 -14.84 -21.73 -15.36
CA MET A 129 -13.90 -20.87 -16.09
C MET A 129 -13.77 -19.47 -15.50
N ASP A 130 -14.84 -18.92 -14.90
CA ASP A 130 -14.82 -17.62 -14.24
C ASP A 130 -14.17 -17.72 -12.85
N GLN A 131 -14.38 -18.83 -12.14
CA GLN A 131 -13.68 -19.13 -10.89
C GLN A 131 -12.17 -19.24 -11.12
N LEU A 132 -11.75 -19.99 -12.14
CA LEU A 132 -10.35 -20.13 -12.52
C LEU A 132 -9.72 -18.79 -12.89
N LEU A 133 -10.44 -17.95 -13.65
CA LEU A 133 -9.98 -16.60 -13.99
C LEU A 133 -9.73 -15.75 -12.73
N LEU A 134 -10.68 -15.74 -11.79
CA LEU A 134 -10.57 -14.97 -10.55
C LEU A 134 -9.43 -15.47 -9.66
N LYS A 135 -9.21 -16.80 -9.59
CA LYS A 135 -8.09 -17.40 -8.87
C LYS A 135 -6.74 -16.93 -9.43
N LEU A 136 -6.56 -17.00 -10.75
CA LEU A 136 -5.33 -16.56 -11.42
C LEU A 136 -5.08 -15.05 -11.26
N ILE A 137 -6.14 -14.25 -11.22
CA ILE A 137 -6.05 -12.81 -10.91
C ILE A 137 -5.58 -12.60 -9.46
N GLY A 138 -6.10 -13.38 -8.51
CA GLY A 138 -5.69 -13.35 -7.10
C GLY A 138 -4.22 -13.73 -6.90
N GLU A 139 -3.69 -14.64 -7.73
CA GLU A 139 -2.28 -15.02 -7.78
C GLU A 139 -1.40 -14.00 -8.54
N ALA A 140 -1.95 -12.85 -8.93
CA ALA A 140 -1.28 -11.78 -9.67
C ALA A 140 -0.67 -12.21 -11.02
N VAL A 141 -1.22 -13.25 -11.65
CA VAL A 141 -0.80 -13.73 -12.97
C VAL A 141 -1.20 -12.71 -14.04
N SER A 142 -0.30 -12.43 -15.00
CA SER A 142 -0.58 -11.44 -16.05
C SER A 142 -1.72 -11.87 -16.97
N GLU A 143 -2.54 -10.93 -17.46
CA GLU A 143 -3.68 -11.22 -18.36
C GLU A 143 -3.26 -11.97 -19.64
N ARG A 144 -2.02 -11.80 -20.11
CA ARG A 144 -1.47 -12.51 -21.27
C ARG A 144 -1.15 -13.98 -20.96
N GLU A 145 -0.66 -14.25 -19.76
CA GLU A 145 -0.39 -15.60 -19.27
C GLU A 145 -1.72 -16.33 -19.02
N ILE A 146 -2.67 -15.66 -18.38
CA ILE A 146 -4.04 -16.17 -18.17
C ILE A 146 -4.69 -16.55 -19.50
N ALA A 147 -4.52 -15.71 -20.52
CA ALA A 147 -4.99 -15.98 -21.89
C ALA A 147 -4.44 -17.29 -22.48
N ARG A 148 -3.16 -17.59 -22.22
CA ARG A 148 -2.51 -18.85 -22.63
C ARG A 148 -3.07 -20.03 -21.85
N ILE A 149 -3.17 -19.92 -20.53
CA ILE A 149 -3.70 -20.97 -19.63
C ILE A 149 -5.15 -21.31 -19.95
N MET A 150 -6.00 -20.32 -20.24
CA MET A 150 -7.44 -20.51 -20.47
C MET A 150 -7.81 -20.89 -21.92
N GLY A 151 -6.88 -21.45 -22.69
CA GLY A 151 -7.14 -22.00 -24.03
C GLY A 151 -7.01 -20.99 -25.17
N GLY A 152 -5.97 -20.15 -25.17
CA GLY A 152 -5.59 -19.34 -26.35
C GLY A 152 -6.49 -18.12 -26.62
N ARG A 153 -7.11 -17.55 -25.59
CA ARG A 153 -7.91 -16.33 -25.75
C ARG A 153 -7.03 -15.10 -25.91
N SER A 154 -7.54 -14.05 -26.54
CA SER A 154 -6.80 -12.79 -26.59
C SER A 154 -6.77 -12.11 -25.22
N LYS A 155 -5.70 -11.36 -24.93
CA LYS A 155 -5.58 -10.52 -23.72
C LYS A 155 -6.83 -9.66 -23.52
N THR A 156 -7.33 -9.06 -24.59
CA THR A 156 -8.52 -8.19 -24.58
C THR A 156 -9.79 -8.92 -24.17
N ALA A 157 -9.97 -10.18 -24.60
CA ALA A 157 -11.12 -10.99 -24.20
C ALA A 157 -11.08 -11.32 -22.70
N ILE A 158 -9.89 -11.63 -22.17
CA ILE A 158 -9.68 -11.83 -20.71
C ILE A 158 -9.97 -10.54 -19.95
N HIS A 159 -9.45 -9.40 -20.41
CA HIS A 159 -9.68 -8.10 -19.79
C HIS A 159 -11.18 -7.74 -19.73
N LYS A 160 -11.91 -7.89 -20.84
CA LYS A 160 -13.37 -7.66 -20.88
C LYS A 160 -14.12 -8.61 -19.95
N ARG A 161 -13.71 -9.89 -19.88
CA ARG A 161 -14.33 -10.88 -19.00
C ARG A 161 -14.10 -10.55 -17.53
N LYS A 162 -12.88 -10.16 -17.16
CA LYS A 162 -12.53 -9.65 -15.83
C LYS A 162 -13.41 -8.47 -15.43
N GLU A 163 -13.51 -7.47 -16.30
CA GLU A 163 -14.28 -6.25 -16.01
C GLU A 163 -15.76 -6.57 -15.76
N LYS A 164 -16.35 -7.43 -16.61
CA LYS A 164 -17.73 -7.90 -16.46
C LYS A 164 -17.94 -8.64 -15.13
N LEU A 165 -17.02 -9.52 -14.75
CA LEU A 165 -17.09 -10.26 -13.50
C LEU A 165 -17.02 -9.33 -12.29
N PHE A 166 -16.12 -8.35 -12.30
CA PHE A 166 -15.99 -7.38 -11.21
C PHE A 166 -17.22 -6.49 -11.06
N VAL A 167 -17.81 -6.01 -12.16
CA VAL A 167 -19.06 -5.23 -12.09
C VAL A 167 -20.20 -6.09 -11.52
N MET A 168 -20.32 -7.34 -11.97
CA MET A 168 -21.34 -8.25 -11.47
C MET A 168 -21.16 -8.58 -9.98
N LEU A 169 -19.93 -8.91 -9.55
CA LEU A 169 -19.62 -9.22 -8.15
C LEU A 169 -19.87 -8.00 -7.25
N ARG A 170 -19.46 -6.79 -7.67
CA ARG A 170 -19.76 -5.56 -6.92
C ARG A 170 -21.26 -5.36 -6.73
N LYS A 171 -22.05 -5.43 -7.81
CA LYS A 171 -23.51 -5.28 -7.74
C LYS A 171 -24.15 -6.29 -6.81
N LYS A 172 -23.67 -7.55 -6.82
CA LYS A 172 -24.17 -8.59 -5.93
C LYS A 172 -23.83 -8.31 -4.47
N LEU A 173 -22.61 -7.87 -4.19
CA LEU A 173 -22.14 -7.59 -2.83
C LEU A 173 -22.76 -6.32 -2.24
N GLU A 174 -22.99 -5.28 -3.05
CA GLU A 174 -23.69 -4.06 -2.63
C GLU A 174 -25.08 -4.38 -2.07
N ASN A 175 -25.84 -5.27 -2.75
CA ASN A 175 -27.16 -5.70 -2.28
C ASN A 175 -27.11 -6.51 -0.96
N THR A 176 -26.00 -7.18 -0.67
CA THR A 176 -25.84 -7.99 0.56
C THR A 176 -25.39 -7.16 1.76
N VAL A 177 -24.68 -6.06 1.53
CA VAL A 177 -24.10 -5.20 2.57
C VAL A 177 -25.03 -4.05 2.95
N THR A 178 -25.95 -3.64 2.07
CA THR A 178 -27.07 -2.78 2.45
C THR A 178 -28.03 -3.54 3.36
N ILE A 179 -27.74 -3.54 4.67
CA ILE A 179 -28.72 -3.86 5.70
C ILE A 179 -29.91 -2.92 5.45
N LYS A 180 -31.05 -3.44 4.98
CA LYS A 180 -32.32 -2.68 5.00
C LYS A 180 -32.44 -2.08 6.40
N PRO A 181 -32.62 -0.76 6.57
CA PRO A 181 -32.80 -0.20 7.89
C PRO A 181 -33.98 -0.94 8.52
N ARG A 182 -33.68 -1.74 9.55
CA ARG A 182 -34.70 -2.43 10.33
C ARG A 182 -35.49 -1.28 10.95
N SER A 183 -36.75 -1.10 10.55
CA SER A 183 -37.58 -0.04 11.14
C SER A 183 -37.60 -0.28 12.64
N VAL A 184 -36.91 0.57 13.39
CA VAL A 184 -37.01 0.55 14.84
C VAL A 184 -38.39 1.12 15.14
N CYS A 185 -39.34 0.22 15.44
CA CYS A 185 -40.64 0.63 15.95
C CYS A 185 -40.41 1.49 17.19
N THR A 186 -40.92 2.71 17.12
CA THR A 186 -40.83 3.73 18.16
C THR A 186 -41.46 3.29 19.47
N LEU A 187 -40.82 3.72 20.55
CA LEU A 187 -41.09 3.57 21.97
C LEU A 187 -42.58 3.57 22.38
N VAL A 188 -42.93 2.51 23.12
CA VAL A 188 -43.72 2.46 24.37
C VAL A 188 -44.71 3.61 24.61
N LYS A 189 -46.02 3.33 24.45
CA LYS A 189 -47.08 4.14 25.07
C LYS A 189 -47.12 3.83 26.57
N GLY A 190 -46.96 4.87 27.39
CA GLY A 190 -46.90 4.80 28.84
C GLY A 190 -48.15 4.22 29.50
N GLY A 191 -47.93 3.28 30.43
CA GLY A 191 -48.91 2.87 31.42
C GLY A 191 -48.79 3.74 32.66
N LYS A 192 -49.89 4.40 33.04
CA LYS A 192 -50.04 5.12 34.31
C LYS A 192 -49.91 4.13 35.47
N GLN A 193 -49.02 4.40 36.41
CA GLN A 193 -49.04 3.76 37.73
C GLN A 193 -49.92 4.63 38.64
N ASN A 194 -51.03 4.05 39.11
CA ASN A 194 -51.82 4.60 40.20
C ASN A 194 -51.15 4.18 41.52
N VAL A 195 -50.92 5.12 42.42
CA VAL A 195 -50.50 4.86 43.80
C VAL A 195 -51.71 5.13 44.69
N SER A 196 -52.13 4.10 45.44
CA SER A 196 -53.08 4.18 46.55
C SER A 196 -52.39 4.62 47.83
#